data_AF-A0A958V372-F1
#
_entry.id   AF-A0A958V372-F1
#
_cell.length_a   1.000
_cell.length_b   1.000
_cell.length_c   1.000
_cell.angle_alpha   90.00
_cell.angle_beta   90.00
_cell.angle_gamma   90.00
#
_symmetry.space_group_name_H-M   'P 1'
#
loop_
_entity.id
_entity.type
_entity.pdbx_description
1 polymer ?
#
loop_
_entity_poly.entity_id
_entity_poly.type
_entity_poly.pdbx_seq_one_letter_code
_entity_poly.pdbx_strand_id
1 'polypeptide(L)'
;MKKLFSNFKGDAFGGLTAGIVALPLALAFGVSSGLGPGAGLFGAIFLSFFAALFGGTNTQISGPTAPMTAVSMVVIAGIIAANDGDVNKALPAILTVFLLAGLLQIGLGILGLGKYIRYIPYPVVSGFMTAIGVIIIVTQLLPLLGYYPKEDVEFVNQFKPQAEEIILENILKEEAGEGILVIDNFKETIKRAERISETDILNESKTLAGNQASGVIGAIKVLPRALERISWLELVLALATILIIYGFKRITTAIPSTLVALLVVSGVAIGFGLNYRPIEEIPGGIPVPNLEILTNFSLGNVAPYIFTALTLSLLGAIDSLLTSVVADNMTKTKHNPNKELMGQGIGNSIAAIFGGIPGAGATIRTVVNINA
;
A
#
# COMPACT_ATOMS: atom_id res chain seq x y z
N MET A 1 -30.62 8.89 -7.16
CA MET A 1 -30.01 9.48 -8.38
C MET A 1 -30.60 10.84 -8.81
N LYS A 2 -31.84 11.23 -8.46
CA LYS A 2 -32.45 12.51 -8.90
C LYS A 2 -31.75 13.83 -8.47
N LYS A 3 -30.68 13.78 -7.67
CA LYS A 3 -29.89 14.96 -7.23
C LYS A 3 -28.41 14.90 -7.65
N LEU A 4 -28.01 13.98 -8.54
CA LEU A 4 -26.60 13.74 -8.86
C LEU A 4 -25.86 14.99 -9.41
N PHE A 5 -26.60 15.89 -10.06
CA PHE A 5 -26.04 17.11 -10.68
C PHE A 5 -26.48 18.40 -10.00
N SER A 6 -27.08 18.34 -8.80
CA SER A 6 -27.57 19.56 -8.13
C SER A 6 -26.46 20.49 -7.65
N ASN A 7 -25.26 19.95 -7.41
CA ASN A 7 -24.10 20.71 -6.92
C ASN A 7 -22.90 20.64 -7.90
N PHE A 8 -23.15 20.55 -9.21
CA PHE A 8 -22.13 20.29 -10.23
C PHE A 8 -20.84 21.12 -10.07
N LYS A 9 -20.96 22.43 -9.78
CA LYS A 9 -19.80 23.29 -9.55
C LYS A 9 -19.00 22.83 -8.32
N GLY A 10 -19.66 22.68 -7.17
CA GLY A 10 -18.99 22.23 -5.94
C GLY A 10 -18.40 20.83 -6.10
N ASP A 11 -19.17 19.89 -6.65
CA ASP A 11 -18.71 18.52 -6.86
C ASP A 11 -17.51 18.44 -7.82
N ALA A 12 -17.48 19.28 -8.87
CA ALA A 12 -16.35 19.34 -9.80
C ALA A 12 -15.09 19.94 -9.15
N PHE A 13 -15.21 21.05 -8.42
CA PHE A 13 -14.08 21.66 -7.72
C PHE A 13 -13.56 20.78 -6.58
N GLY A 14 -14.46 20.19 -5.78
CA GLY A 14 -14.13 19.25 -4.71
C GLY A 14 -13.44 18.00 -5.24
N GLY A 15 -14.00 17.37 -6.27
CA GLY A 15 -13.42 16.20 -6.92
C GLY A 15 -12.04 16.47 -7.53
N LEU A 16 -11.87 17.60 -8.24
CA LEU A 16 -10.59 17.99 -8.81
C LEU A 16 -9.54 18.25 -7.73
N THR A 17 -9.89 19.01 -6.68
CA THR A 17 -8.96 19.33 -5.59
C THR A 17 -8.56 18.07 -4.82
N ALA A 18 -9.52 17.19 -4.53
CA ALA A 18 -9.26 15.91 -3.88
C ALA A 18 -8.39 15.00 -4.75
N GLY A 19 -8.63 14.95 -6.06
CA GLY A 19 -7.83 14.18 -7.02
C GLY A 19 -6.38 14.65 -7.09
N ILE A 20 -6.16 15.97 -7.13
CA ILE A 20 -4.81 16.57 -7.09
C ILE A 20 -4.06 16.17 -5.81
N VAL A 21 -4.74 16.19 -4.65
CA VAL A 21 -4.15 15.76 -3.37
C VAL A 21 -3.95 14.24 -3.32
N ALA A 22 -4.79 13.47 -4.01
CA ALA A 22 -4.74 12.01 -4.01
C ALA A 22 -3.56 11.44 -4.80
N LEU A 23 -3.21 12.06 -5.94
CA LEU A 23 -2.26 11.50 -6.90
C LEU A 23 -0.87 11.22 -6.30
N PRO A 24 -0.18 12.17 -5.63
CA PRO A 24 1.16 11.92 -5.10
C PRO A 24 1.17 10.81 -4.03
N LEU A 25 0.13 10.80 -3.19
CA LEU A 25 -0.02 9.80 -2.13
C LEU A 25 -0.32 8.41 -2.71
N ALA A 26 -1.14 8.32 -3.75
CA ALA A 26 -1.43 7.05 -4.40
C ALA A 26 -0.16 6.42 -4.99
N LEU A 27 0.66 7.22 -5.70
CA LEU A 27 1.93 6.75 -6.26
C LEU A 27 2.91 6.31 -5.16
N ALA A 28 3.06 7.12 -4.10
CA ALA A 28 3.92 6.79 -2.97
C ALA A 28 3.48 5.50 -2.27
N PHE A 29 2.18 5.32 -2.05
CA PHE A 29 1.65 4.10 -1.43
C PHE A 29 1.81 2.88 -2.34
N GLY A 30 1.64 3.04 -3.65
CA GLY A 30 1.94 1.99 -4.64
C GLY A 30 3.39 1.50 -4.51
N VAL A 31 4.36 2.42 -4.55
CA VAL A 31 5.79 2.10 -4.39
C VAL A 31 6.07 1.45 -3.03
N SER A 32 5.53 2.03 -1.93
CA SER A 32 5.78 1.50 -0.58
C SER A 32 5.16 0.12 -0.33
N SER A 33 4.13 -0.26 -1.09
CA SER A 33 3.52 -1.58 -0.99
C SER A 33 4.39 -2.68 -1.62
N GLY A 34 5.34 -2.31 -2.49
CA GLY A 34 6.19 -3.23 -3.24
C GLY A 34 5.62 -3.67 -4.60
N LEU A 35 4.42 -3.22 -4.98
CA LEU A 35 3.81 -3.50 -6.30
C LEU A 35 4.01 -2.39 -7.33
N GLY A 36 4.69 -1.30 -6.95
CA GLY A 36 4.98 -0.18 -7.83
C GLY A 36 3.87 0.88 -7.89
N PRO A 37 4.16 2.03 -8.53
CA PRO A 37 3.27 3.20 -8.53
C PRO A 37 1.95 2.95 -9.27
N GLY A 38 1.95 2.06 -10.28
CA GLY A 38 0.75 1.68 -11.02
C GLY A 38 -0.32 1.06 -10.12
N ALA A 39 0.07 0.16 -9.21
CA ALA A 39 -0.87 -0.47 -8.27
C ALA A 39 -1.52 0.55 -7.31
N GLY A 40 -0.76 1.55 -6.89
CA GLY A 40 -1.27 2.67 -6.11
C GLY A 40 -2.28 3.53 -6.89
N LEU A 41 -1.95 3.85 -8.14
CA LEU A 41 -2.79 4.65 -9.02
C LEU A 41 -4.10 3.93 -9.38
N PHE A 42 -4.05 2.67 -9.80
CA PHE A 42 -5.23 1.87 -10.12
C PHE A 42 -6.09 1.65 -8.87
N GLY A 43 -5.45 1.37 -7.73
CA GLY A 43 -6.13 1.34 -6.43
C GLY A 43 -6.92 2.62 -6.18
N ALA A 44 -6.30 3.79 -6.36
CA ALA A 44 -6.97 5.08 -6.18
C ALA A 44 -8.11 5.29 -7.18
N ILE A 45 -7.94 5.00 -8.47
CA ILE A 45 -8.95 5.23 -9.50
C ILE A 45 -10.19 4.36 -9.26
N PHE A 46 -10.01 3.04 -9.21
CA PHE A 46 -11.13 2.09 -9.14
C PHE A 46 -11.83 2.14 -7.79
N LEU A 47 -11.08 2.16 -6.68
CA LEU A 47 -11.69 2.28 -5.36
C LEU A 47 -12.48 3.57 -5.22
N SER A 48 -11.89 4.73 -5.59
CA SER A 48 -12.58 6.02 -5.43
C SER A 48 -13.87 6.06 -6.25
N PHE A 49 -13.80 5.62 -7.51
CA PHE A 49 -14.97 5.63 -8.39
C PHE A 49 -16.10 4.76 -7.86
N PHE A 50 -15.81 3.50 -7.55
CA PHE A 50 -16.84 2.53 -7.15
C PHE A 50 -17.32 2.73 -5.71
N ALA A 51 -16.44 3.13 -4.79
CA ALA A 51 -16.86 3.48 -3.43
C ALA A 51 -17.73 4.75 -3.42
N ALA A 52 -17.41 5.78 -4.22
CA ALA A 52 -18.26 6.96 -4.32
C ALA A 52 -19.63 6.63 -4.95
N LEU A 53 -19.67 5.73 -5.93
CA LEU A 53 -20.91 5.35 -6.61
C LEU A 53 -21.83 4.49 -5.72
N PHE A 54 -21.27 3.52 -5.00
CA PHE A 54 -22.04 2.54 -4.24
C PHE A 54 -22.07 2.78 -2.73
N GLY A 55 -21.20 3.65 -2.21
CA GLY A 55 -21.02 3.95 -0.80
C GLY A 55 -22.18 4.68 -0.13
N GLY A 56 -22.06 4.85 1.18
CA GLY A 56 -23.08 5.40 2.07
C GLY A 56 -22.82 6.86 2.47
N THR A 57 -21.68 7.42 2.08
CA THR A 57 -21.21 8.75 2.48
C THR A 57 -20.93 9.61 1.25
N ASN A 58 -21.75 10.63 1.00
CA ASN A 58 -21.73 11.37 -0.27
C ASN A 58 -20.44 12.14 -0.54
N THR A 59 -19.76 12.64 0.49
CA THR A 59 -18.57 13.50 0.36
C THR A 59 -17.25 12.78 0.60
N GLN A 60 -17.32 11.49 0.96
CA GLN A 60 -16.14 10.70 1.28
C GLN A 60 -15.35 10.37 0.03
N ILE A 61 -14.04 10.62 0.10
CA ILE A 61 -13.08 10.22 -0.91
C ILE A 61 -12.37 8.97 -0.41
N SER A 62 -12.33 7.95 -1.24
CA SER A 62 -11.63 6.70 -0.93
C SER A 62 -10.29 6.62 -1.64
N GLY A 63 -9.50 5.60 -1.35
CA GLY A 63 -8.22 5.35 -2.04
C GLY A 63 -7.23 4.67 -1.12
N PRO A 64 -6.01 4.37 -1.61
CA PRO A 64 -4.95 3.83 -0.76
C PRO A 64 -4.67 4.77 0.41
N THR A 65 -4.69 4.22 1.62
CA THR A 65 -4.37 4.89 2.88
C THR A 65 -3.11 4.29 3.47
N ALA A 66 -2.41 5.04 4.32
CA ALA A 66 -1.19 4.55 4.95
C ALA A 66 -1.42 3.25 5.78
N PRO A 67 -2.49 3.10 6.59
CA PRO A 67 -2.72 1.87 7.35
C PRO A 67 -2.94 0.66 6.45
N MET A 68 -3.82 0.81 5.44
CA MET A 68 -4.09 -0.24 4.47
C MET A 68 -2.82 -0.64 3.73
N THR A 69 -2.02 0.35 3.30
CA THR A 69 -0.77 0.12 2.57
C THR A 69 0.27 -0.58 3.45
N ALA A 70 0.40 -0.20 4.73
CA ALA A 70 1.33 -0.82 5.66
C ALA A 70 0.98 -2.29 5.91
N VAL A 71 -0.30 -2.61 6.08
CA VAL A 71 -0.73 -4.01 6.19
C VAL A 71 -0.52 -4.74 4.87
N SER A 72 -0.95 -4.16 3.74
CA SER A 72 -0.75 -4.73 2.41
C SER A 72 0.72 -5.03 2.12
N MET A 73 1.65 -4.16 2.50
CA MET A 73 3.09 -4.37 2.33
C MET A 73 3.56 -5.66 3.02
N VAL A 74 3.15 -5.89 4.28
CA VAL A 74 3.52 -7.12 5.02
C VAL A 74 2.93 -8.36 4.34
N VAL A 75 1.70 -8.26 3.84
CA VAL A 75 1.02 -9.33 3.12
C VAL A 75 1.69 -9.64 1.80
N ILE A 76 1.97 -8.60 1.01
CA ILE A 76 2.67 -8.68 -0.27
C ILE A 76 4.04 -9.33 -0.07
N ALA A 77 4.82 -8.85 0.90
CA ALA A 77 6.13 -9.41 1.21
C ALA A 77 6.07 -10.90 1.60
N GLY A 78 5.09 -11.29 2.43
CA GLY A 78 4.89 -12.69 2.80
C GLY A 78 4.50 -13.58 1.62
N ILE A 79 3.63 -13.10 0.72
CA ILE A 79 3.22 -13.87 -0.46
C ILE A 79 4.37 -13.95 -1.48
N ILE A 80 5.12 -12.88 -1.69
CA ILE A 80 6.32 -12.89 -2.55
C ILE A 80 7.34 -13.90 -2.03
N ALA A 81 7.62 -13.90 -0.72
CA ALA A 81 8.54 -14.87 -0.11
C ALA A 81 8.06 -16.32 -0.28
N ALA A 82 6.74 -16.55 -0.25
CA ALA A 82 6.15 -17.87 -0.49
C ALA A 82 6.09 -18.29 -1.98
N ASN A 83 6.48 -17.42 -2.92
CA ASN A 83 6.46 -17.66 -4.37
C ASN A 83 7.83 -17.34 -4.99
N ASP A 84 8.90 -17.90 -4.41
CA ASP A 84 10.28 -17.80 -4.89
C ASP A 84 10.85 -16.38 -5.00
N GLY A 85 10.29 -15.42 -4.26
CA GLY A 85 10.70 -14.03 -4.35
C GLY A 85 10.27 -13.32 -5.65
N ASP A 86 9.50 -13.98 -6.52
CA ASP A 86 9.08 -13.43 -7.81
C ASP A 86 7.69 -12.76 -7.69
N VAL A 87 7.68 -11.45 -7.90
CA VAL A 87 6.45 -10.64 -7.89
C VAL A 87 5.44 -11.13 -8.92
N ASN A 88 5.87 -11.56 -10.10
CA ASN A 88 4.97 -11.99 -11.18
C ASN A 88 4.25 -13.29 -10.81
N LYS A 89 4.96 -14.23 -10.18
CA LYS A 89 4.37 -15.47 -9.66
C LYS A 89 3.44 -15.20 -8.47
N ALA A 90 3.81 -14.27 -7.60
CA ALA A 90 3.04 -13.89 -6.41
C ALA A 90 1.78 -13.07 -6.72
N LEU A 91 1.79 -12.31 -7.82
CA LEU A 91 0.78 -11.31 -8.14
C LEU A 91 -0.66 -11.88 -8.16
N PRO A 92 -0.95 -13.04 -8.79
CA PRO A 92 -2.30 -13.61 -8.75
C PRO A 92 -2.78 -13.91 -7.32
N ALA A 93 -1.91 -14.43 -6.45
CA ALA A 93 -2.26 -14.71 -5.05
C ALA A 93 -2.49 -13.41 -4.26
N ILE A 94 -1.63 -12.40 -4.43
CA ILE A 94 -1.78 -11.07 -3.81
C ILE A 94 -3.13 -10.44 -4.18
N LEU A 95 -3.43 -10.37 -5.47
CA LEU A 95 -4.68 -9.77 -5.96
C LEU A 95 -5.90 -10.58 -5.53
N THR A 96 -5.79 -11.91 -5.41
CA THR A 96 -6.86 -12.75 -4.86
C THR A 96 -7.13 -12.45 -3.39
N VAL A 97 -6.10 -12.20 -2.58
CA VAL A 97 -6.25 -11.78 -1.17
C VAL A 97 -6.93 -10.42 -1.06
N PHE A 98 -6.59 -9.48 -1.95
CA PHE A 98 -7.23 -8.16 -1.99
C PHE A 98 -8.70 -8.24 -2.44
N LEU A 99 -8.98 -9.06 -3.45
CA LEU A 99 -10.34 -9.37 -3.88
C LEU A 99 -11.14 -9.99 -2.73
N LEU A 100 -10.58 -10.97 -2.03
CA LEU A 100 -11.22 -11.60 -0.87
C LEU A 100 -11.48 -10.57 0.25
N ALA A 101 -10.54 -9.67 0.53
CA ALA A 101 -10.74 -8.61 1.51
C ALA A 101 -11.92 -7.70 1.14
N GLY A 102 -12.05 -7.32 -0.14
CA GLY A 102 -13.20 -6.58 -0.65
C GLY A 102 -14.52 -7.35 -0.52
N LEU A 103 -14.54 -8.63 -0.91
CA LEU A 103 -15.72 -9.50 -0.76
C LEU A 103 -16.14 -9.68 0.70
N LEU A 104 -15.17 -9.90 1.60
CA LEU A 104 -15.42 -9.95 3.04
C LEU A 104 -16.01 -8.62 3.54
N GLN A 105 -15.53 -7.49 3.02
CA GLN A 105 -16.02 -6.16 3.43
C GLN A 105 -17.47 -5.93 2.97
N ILE A 106 -17.82 -6.40 1.76
CA ILE A 106 -19.21 -6.47 1.30
C ILE A 106 -20.04 -7.34 2.25
N GLY A 107 -19.51 -8.49 2.65
CA GLY A 107 -20.13 -9.38 3.64
C GLY A 107 -20.40 -8.69 4.98
N LEU A 108 -19.43 -7.93 5.52
CA LEU A 108 -19.61 -7.13 6.74
C LEU A 108 -20.76 -6.11 6.58
N GLY A 109 -20.88 -5.48 5.41
CA GLY A 109 -21.97 -4.56 5.08
C GLY A 109 -23.34 -5.26 5.04
N ILE A 110 -23.43 -6.42 4.37
CA ILE A 110 -24.67 -7.22 4.25
C ILE A 110 -25.13 -7.73 5.62
N LEU A 111 -24.21 -8.21 6.45
CA LEU A 111 -24.48 -8.65 7.83
C LEU A 111 -24.88 -7.49 8.77
N GLY A 112 -24.77 -6.26 8.28
CA GLY A 112 -25.15 -5.08 9.03
C GLY A 112 -24.16 -4.72 10.14
N LEU A 113 -22.89 -5.10 10.00
CA LEU A 113 -21.85 -4.88 11.02
C LEU A 113 -21.37 -3.42 11.05
N GLY A 114 -21.57 -2.66 9.98
CA GLY A 114 -21.20 -1.23 9.93
C GLY A 114 -21.89 -0.39 11.00
N LYS A 115 -23.10 -0.77 11.42
CA LYS A 115 -23.83 -0.06 12.49
C LYS A 115 -23.11 -0.09 13.85
N TYR A 116 -22.20 -1.03 14.08
CA TYR A 116 -21.49 -1.15 15.37
C TYR A 116 -20.32 -0.17 15.50
N ILE A 117 -19.87 0.47 14.42
CA ILE A 117 -18.79 1.48 14.48
C ILE A 117 -19.12 2.61 15.46
N ARG A 118 -20.42 2.93 15.64
CA ARG A 118 -20.89 3.95 16.58
C ARG A 118 -20.54 3.67 18.03
N TYR A 119 -20.16 2.44 18.36
CA TYR A 119 -19.75 2.04 19.70
C TYR A 119 -18.24 2.13 19.92
N ILE A 120 -17.44 2.45 18.88
CA ILE A 120 -16.00 2.65 19.05
C ILE A 120 -15.79 3.93 19.86
N PRO A 121 -15.18 3.87 21.05
CA PRO A 121 -14.93 5.05 21.85
C PRO A 121 -13.98 6.01 21.15
N TYR A 122 -14.21 7.32 21.28
CA TYR A 122 -13.30 8.35 20.77
C TYR A 122 -11.81 8.13 21.17
N PRO A 123 -11.48 7.72 22.40
CA PRO A 123 -10.09 7.41 22.77
C PRO A 123 -9.42 6.33 21.90
N VAL A 124 -10.18 5.32 21.45
CA VAL A 124 -9.65 4.25 20.57
C VAL A 124 -9.32 4.82 19.20
N VAL A 125 -10.21 5.64 18.64
CA VAL A 125 -10.01 6.33 17.36
C VAL A 125 -8.79 7.24 17.42
N SER A 126 -8.72 8.10 18.45
CA SER A 126 -7.62 9.04 18.64
C SER A 126 -6.28 8.31 18.81
N GLY A 127 -6.24 7.25 19.62
CA GLY A 127 -5.04 6.44 19.84
C GLY A 127 -4.57 5.76 18.55
N PHE A 128 -5.49 5.15 17.81
CA PHE A 128 -5.22 4.49 16.54
C PHE A 128 -4.65 5.45 15.49
N MET A 129 -5.30 6.61 15.27
CA MET A 129 -4.81 7.62 14.32
C MET A 129 -3.44 8.19 14.71
N THR A 130 -3.20 8.38 16.01
CA THR A 130 -1.90 8.86 16.52
C THR A 130 -0.81 7.82 16.28
N ALA A 131 -1.09 6.54 16.56
CA ALA A 131 -0.15 5.46 16.31
C ALA A 131 0.22 5.35 14.83
N ILE A 132 -0.75 5.46 13.92
CA ILE A 132 -0.50 5.51 12.47
C ILE A 132 0.41 6.69 12.11
N GLY A 133 0.14 7.88 12.66
CA GLY A 133 0.98 9.06 12.43
C GLY A 133 2.44 8.82 12.84
N VAL A 134 2.66 8.22 14.02
CA VAL A 134 3.99 7.84 14.50
C VAL A 134 4.64 6.79 13.59
N ILE A 135 3.90 5.75 13.18
CA ILE A 135 4.38 4.71 12.25
C ILE A 135 4.87 5.35 10.95
N ILE A 136 4.09 6.25 10.35
CA ILE A 136 4.46 6.95 9.12
C ILE A 136 5.73 7.77 9.35
N ILE A 137 5.78 8.60 10.40
CA ILE A 137 6.95 9.46 10.66
C ILE A 137 8.22 8.61 10.79
N VAL A 138 8.17 7.53 11.59
CA VAL A 138 9.33 6.66 11.81
C VAL A 138 9.74 5.93 10.53
N THR A 139 8.78 5.36 9.78
CA THR A 139 9.08 4.63 8.54
C THR A 139 9.56 5.53 7.40
N GLN A 140 9.23 6.82 7.42
CA GLN A 140 9.73 7.80 6.45
C GLN A 140 11.12 8.33 6.79
N LEU A 141 11.72 8.00 7.95
CA LEU A 141 13.08 8.46 8.30
C LEU A 141 14.15 7.88 7.38
N LEU A 142 14.07 6.60 7.00
CA LEU A 142 15.08 5.99 6.14
C LEU A 142 15.06 6.60 4.72
N PRO A 143 13.91 6.71 4.02
CA PRO A 143 13.85 7.40 2.73
C PRO A 143 14.19 8.90 2.83
N LEU A 144 13.88 9.57 3.95
CA LEU A 144 14.26 10.97 4.17
C LEU A 144 15.78 11.16 4.17
N LEU A 145 16.53 10.19 4.71
CA LEU A 145 17.99 10.18 4.68
C LEU A 145 18.57 9.62 3.37
N GLY A 146 17.71 9.19 2.44
CA GLY A 146 18.07 8.48 1.22
C GLY A 146 18.80 7.16 1.47
N TYR A 147 18.47 6.49 2.58
CA TYR A 147 19.05 5.20 2.94
C TYR A 147 18.11 4.07 2.54
N TYR A 148 18.59 3.18 1.66
CA TYR A 148 17.87 2.02 1.17
C TYR A 148 18.54 0.72 1.64
N PRO A 149 17.96 -0.02 2.60
CA PRO A 149 18.58 -1.21 3.18
C PRO A 149 18.99 -2.30 2.17
N LYS A 150 18.23 -2.44 1.07
CA LYS A 150 18.51 -3.40 0.00
C LYS A 150 19.74 -3.07 -0.85
N GLU A 151 20.23 -1.83 -0.76
CA GLU A 151 21.38 -1.31 -1.52
C GLU A 151 22.63 -1.18 -0.65
N ASP A 152 22.49 -1.25 0.67
CA ASP A 152 23.64 -1.35 1.58
C ASP A 152 24.23 -2.76 1.50
N VAL A 153 25.27 -2.91 0.67
CA VAL A 153 25.97 -4.18 0.42
C VAL A 153 26.45 -4.82 1.72
N GLU A 154 26.98 -4.04 2.65
CA GLU A 154 27.47 -4.56 3.93
C GLU A 154 26.32 -5.04 4.82
N PHE A 155 25.15 -4.39 4.76
CA PHE A 155 23.97 -4.83 5.51
C PHE A 155 23.39 -6.10 4.90
N VAL A 156 23.24 -6.13 3.58
CA VAL A 156 22.75 -7.29 2.81
C VAL A 156 23.65 -8.51 3.02
N ASN A 157 24.97 -8.33 3.02
CA ASN A 157 25.91 -9.42 3.21
C ASN A 157 25.75 -10.15 4.56
N GLN A 158 25.20 -9.50 5.59
CA GLN A 158 24.93 -10.15 6.89
C GLN A 158 23.85 -11.23 6.79
N PHE A 159 23.00 -11.17 5.77
CA PHE A 159 21.89 -12.10 5.56
C PHE A 159 22.23 -13.23 4.59
N LYS A 160 23.41 -13.23 3.95
CA LYS A 160 23.83 -14.30 3.02
C LYS A 160 23.73 -15.71 3.61
N PRO A 161 24.21 -15.98 4.85
CA PRO A 161 24.09 -17.32 5.43
C PRO A 161 22.63 -17.75 5.66
N GLN A 162 21.78 -16.80 6.07
CA GLN A 162 20.35 -17.06 6.28
C GLN A 162 19.60 -17.25 4.96
N ALA A 163 19.97 -16.51 3.92
CA ALA A 163 19.43 -16.67 2.58
C ALA A 163 19.77 -18.05 2.01
N GLU A 164 21.01 -18.52 2.15
CA GLU A 164 21.41 -19.87 1.76
C GLU A 164 20.61 -20.94 2.50
N GLU A 165 20.43 -20.79 3.82
CA GLU A 165 19.63 -21.71 4.63
C GLU A 165 18.17 -21.79 4.14
N ILE A 166 17.53 -20.64 3.90
CA ILE A 166 16.14 -20.57 3.42
C ILE A 166 15.99 -21.19 2.03
N ILE A 167 16.92 -20.91 1.11
CA ILE A 167 16.91 -21.49 -0.24
C ILE A 167 17.03 -23.02 -0.16
N LEU A 168 17.96 -23.52 0.66
CA LEU A 168 18.13 -24.97 0.86
C LEU A 168 16.89 -25.61 1.50
N GLU A 169 16.28 -24.95 2.49
CA GLU A 169 15.05 -25.43 3.13
C GLU A 169 13.89 -25.51 2.11
N ASN A 170 13.78 -24.53 1.22
CA ASN A 170 12.78 -24.53 0.15
C ASN A 170 13.01 -25.67 -0.85
N ILE A 171 14.25 -25.92 -1.27
CA ILE A 171 14.60 -27.08 -2.12
C ILE A 171 14.18 -28.39 -1.45
N LEU A 172 14.46 -28.55 -0.15
CA LEU A 172 14.09 -29.75 0.59
C LEU A 172 12.57 -29.93 0.69
N LYS A 173 11.81 -28.84 0.87
CA LYS A 173 10.34 -28.87 0.88
C LYS A 173 9.76 -29.26 -0.47
N GLU A 174 10.33 -28.75 -1.56
CA GLU A 174 9.94 -29.14 -2.92
C GLU A 174 10.20 -30.63 -3.17
N GLU A 175 11.40 -31.12 -2.83
CA GLU A 175 11.73 -32.55 -2.98
C GLU A 175 10.83 -33.45 -2.15
N ALA A 176 10.44 -33.01 -0.94
CA ALA A 176 9.48 -33.73 -0.11
C ALA A 176 8.07 -33.74 -0.74
N GLY A 177 7.64 -32.62 -1.33
CA GLY A 177 6.36 -32.52 -2.05
C GLY A 177 6.31 -33.36 -3.33
N GLU A 178 7.44 -33.52 -4.01
CA GLU A 178 7.59 -34.37 -5.20
C GLU A 178 7.79 -35.86 -4.84
N GLY A 179 7.91 -36.20 -3.55
CA GLY A 179 8.19 -37.56 -3.09
C GLY A 179 9.61 -38.06 -3.43
N ILE A 180 10.53 -37.14 -3.75
CA ILE A 180 11.92 -37.40 -4.15
C ILE A 180 12.85 -37.44 -2.93
N LEU A 181 12.44 -36.86 -1.79
CA LEU A 181 13.24 -36.81 -0.58
C LEU A 181 13.46 -38.23 0.00
N VAL A 182 14.55 -38.87 -0.40
CA VAL A 182 14.98 -40.18 0.11
C VAL A 182 16.11 -39.94 1.10
N ILE A 183 15.90 -40.31 2.37
CA ILE A 183 16.88 -40.17 3.48
C ILE A 183 18.24 -40.80 3.12
N ASP A 184 18.25 -41.79 2.23
CA ASP A 184 19.43 -42.54 1.82
C ASP A 184 20.10 -42.03 0.53
N ASN A 185 19.55 -41.04 -0.19
CA ASN A 185 20.10 -40.57 -1.48
C ASN A 185 19.98 -39.05 -1.70
N PHE A 186 20.87 -38.28 -1.07
CA PHE A 186 20.99 -36.81 -1.21
C PHE A 186 21.57 -36.34 -2.56
N LYS A 187 21.75 -37.21 -3.55
CA LYS A 187 22.42 -36.85 -4.81
C LYS A 187 21.64 -35.80 -5.60
N GLU A 188 20.30 -35.85 -5.57
CA GLU A 188 19.47 -34.85 -6.25
C GLU A 188 19.46 -33.52 -5.46
N THR A 189 19.41 -33.58 -4.12
CA THR A 189 19.52 -32.40 -3.25
C THR A 189 20.84 -31.66 -3.45
N ILE A 190 21.96 -32.39 -3.51
CA ILE A 190 23.29 -31.81 -3.76
C ILE A 190 23.33 -31.17 -5.15
N LYS A 191 22.77 -31.83 -6.16
CA LYS A 191 22.71 -31.31 -7.53
C LYS A 191 21.80 -30.08 -7.68
N ARG A 192 20.71 -29.99 -6.92
CA ARG A 192 19.85 -28.79 -6.85
C ARG A 192 20.53 -27.67 -6.07
N ALA A 193 21.21 -27.99 -4.97
CA ALA A 193 22.01 -27.02 -4.21
C ALA A 193 23.18 -26.45 -5.04
N GLU A 194 23.83 -27.27 -5.87
CA GLU A 194 24.88 -26.82 -6.81
C GLU A 194 24.36 -25.86 -7.91
N ARG A 195 23.04 -25.79 -8.12
CA ARG A 195 22.42 -24.83 -9.05
C ARG A 195 22.10 -23.48 -8.41
N ILE A 196 22.23 -23.35 -7.10
CA ILE A 196 22.01 -22.08 -6.41
C ILE A 196 23.06 -21.10 -6.91
N SER A 197 22.62 -20.05 -7.60
CA SER A 197 23.52 -19.02 -8.08
C SER A 197 23.83 -18.01 -6.96
N GLU A 198 25.02 -17.39 -7.01
CA GLU A 198 25.33 -16.27 -6.12
C GLU A 198 24.31 -15.13 -6.25
N THR A 199 23.70 -14.99 -7.44
CA THR A 199 22.64 -14.02 -7.68
C THR A 199 21.35 -14.33 -6.93
N ASP A 200 20.98 -15.60 -6.79
CA ASP A 200 19.78 -16.01 -6.03
C ASP A 200 19.98 -15.73 -4.55
N ILE A 201 21.15 -16.09 -4.01
CA ILE A 201 21.54 -15.81 -2.63
C ILE A 201 21.53 -14.29 -2.39
N LEU A 202 22.06 -13.50 -3.32
CA LEU A 202 22.08 -12.04 -3.20
C LEU A 202 20.66 -11.46 -3.22
N ASN A 203 19.78 -11.95 -4.09
CA ASN A 203 18.40 -11.47 -4.19
C ASN A 203 17.62 -11.80 -2.91
N GLU A 204 17.75 -13.02 -2.40
CA GLU A 204 17.12 -13.43 -1.16
C GLU A 204 17.68 -12.65 0.04
N SER A 205 19.00 -12.44 0.09
CA SER A 205 19.66 -11.60 1.10
C SER A 205 19.13 -10.16 1.09
N LYS A 206 18.89 -9.58 -0.09
CA LYS A 206 18.28 -8.25 -0.23
C LYS A 206 16.84 -8.24 0.27
N THR A 207 16.08 -9.30 0.02
CA THR A 207 14.72 -9.46 0.55
C THR A 207 14.73 -9.51 2.07
N LEU A 208 15.58 -10.33 2.68
CA LEU A 208 15.75 -10.43 4.13
C LEU A 208 16.19 -9.11 4.77
N ALA A 209 17.18 -8.43 4.18
CA ALA A 209 17.62 -7.11 4.62
C ALA A 209 16.47 -6.08 4.58
N GLY A 210 15.69 -6.08 3.49
CA GLY A 210 14.49 -5.25 3.37
C GLY A 210 13.46 -5.56 4.45
N ASN A 211 13.17 -6.84 4.69
CA ASN A 211 12.21 -7.28 5.72
C ASN A 211 12.68 -6.90 7.13
N GLN A 212 13.96 -7.05 7.44
CA GLN A 212 14.52 -6.69 8.74
C GLN A 212 14.49 -5.18 9.01
N ALA A 213 14.63 -4.38 7.96
CA ALA A 213 14.55 -2.92 8.04
C ALA A 213 13.10 -2.37 7.96
N SER A 214 12.12 -3.23 7.70
CA SER A 214 10.72 -2.83 7.52
C SER A 214 9.99 -2.56 8.83
N GLY A 215 8.94 -1.74 8.75
CA GLY A 215 8.13 -1.34 9.90
C GLY A 215 8.87 -0.43 10.89
N VAL A 216 8.22 -0.13 12.02
CA VAL A 216 8.75 0.81 13.03
C VAL A 216 10.03 0.28 13.69
N ILE A 217 10.00 -0.98 14.13
CA ILE A 217 11.12 -1.59 14.85
C ILE A 217 12.34 -1.73 13.92
N GLY A 218 12.12 -2.17 12.67
CA GLY A 218 13.19 -2.28 11.67
C GLY A 218 13.81 -0.93 11.35
N ALA A 219 12.97 0.09 11.10
CA ALA A 219 13.43 1.45 10.84
C ALA A 219 14.29 2.00 11.98
N ILE A 220 13.87 1.83 13.24
CA ILE A 220 14.65 2.28 14.40
C ILE A 220 15.97 1.52 14.55
N LYS A 221 15.97 0.19 14.33
CA LYS A 221 17.19 -0.64 14.43
C LYS A 221 18.24 -0.24 13.39
N VAL A 222 17.80 0.11 12.19
CA VAL A 222 18.68 0.44 11.05
C VAL A 222 19.02 1.93 11.01
N LEU A 223 18.29 2.78 11.74
CA LEU A 223 18.51 4.24 11.77
C LEU A 223 19.95 4.67 12.09
N PRO A 224 20.68 4.09 13.07
CA PRO A 224 22.06 4.48 13.32
C PRO A 224 22.95 4.34 12.09
N ARG A 225 22.77 3.25 11.36
CA ARG A 225 23.49 2.96 10.11
C ARG A 225 23.09 3.92 8.99
N ALA A 226 21.81 4.28 8.91
CA ALA A 226 21.32 5.28 7.96
C ALA A 226 21.90 6.67 8.22
N LEU A 227 22.13 7.05 9.49
CA LEU A 227 22.77 8.32 9.85
C LEU A 227 24.25 8.38 9.46
N GLU A 228 24.93 7.24 9.37
CA GLU A 228 26.31 7.17 8.87
C GLU A 228 26.39 7.24 7.34
N ARG A 229 25.33 6.85 6.64
CA ARG A 229 25.28 6.72 5.17
C ARG A 229 24.19 7.61 4.54
N ILE A 230 24.15 8.88 4.93
CA ILE A 230 23.16 9.85 4.44
C ILE A 230 23.44 10.21 2.97
N SER A 231 22.43 10.08 2.13
CA SER A 231 22.40 10.70 0.80
C SER A 231 21.99 12.16 0.93
N TRP A 232 22.98 13.06 0.93
CA TRP A 232 22.74 14.50 1.09
C TRP A 232 21.82 15.08 0.01
N LEU A 233 21.90 14.55 -1.21
CA LEU A 233 21.03 14.98 -2.30
C LEU A 233 19.56 14.70 -1.97
N GLU A 234 19.24 13.46 -1.61
CA GLU A 234 17.86 13.06 -1.30
C GLU A 234 17.34 13.76 -0.05
N LEU A 235 18.19 13.94 0.96
CA LEU A 235 17.85 14.71 2.16
C LEU A 235 17.49 16.16 1.82
N VAL A 236 18.27 16.83 0.96
CA VAL A 236 17.97 18.20 0.53
C VAL A 236 16.68 18.24 -0.28
N LEU A 237 16.44 17.29 -1.20
CA LEU A 237 15.20 17.22 -1.97
C LEU A 237 13.98 17.02 -1.06
N ALA A 238 14.09 16.17 -0.05
CA ALA A 238 13.03 15.90 0.91
C ALA A 238 12.78 17.10 1.84
N LEU A 239 13.82 17.75 2.36
CA LEU A 239 13.69 18.97 3.16
C LEU A 239 13.12 20.14 2.34
N ALA A 240 13.53 20.29 1.08
CA ALA A 240 12.95 21.26 0.17
C ALA A 240 11.46 20.99 -0.08
N THR A 241 11.08 19.72 -0.25
CA THR A 241 9.68 19.30 -0.39
C THR A 241 8.86 19.70 0.84
N ILE A 242 9.35 19.40 2.04
CA ILE A 242 8.72 19.79 3.31
C ILE A 242 8.59 21.32 3.40
N LEU A 243 9.66 22.06 3.09
CA LEU A 243 9.68 23.51 3.13
C LEU A 243 8.65 24.11 2.16
N ILE A 244 8.51 23.58 0.95
CA ILE A 244 7.49 24.02 -0.02
C ILE A 244 6.09 23.71 0.51
N ILE A 245 5.85 22.50 1.04
CA ILE A 245 4.52 22.11 1.56
C ILE A 245 4.04 23.08 2.64
N TYR A 246 4.90 23.44 3.60
CA TYR A 246 4.55 24.35 4.70
C TYR A 246 4.65 25.84 4.31
N GLY A 247 5.62 26.22 3.49
CA GLY A 247 5.86 27.59 3.07
C GLY A 247 4.87 28.10 2.03
N PHE A 248 4.55 27.28 1.03
CA PHE A 248 3.66 27.67 -0.07
C PHE A 248 2.23 27.96 0.38
N LYS A 249 1.79 27.30 1.47
CA LYS A 249 0.49 27.58 2.11
C LYS A 249 0.34 29.05 2.57
N ARG A 250 1.45 29.77 2.78
CA ARG A 250 1.44 31.21 3.10
C ARG A 250 1.26 32.11 1.87
N ILE A 251 1.48 31.58 0.67
CA ILE A 251 1.34 32.33 -0.58
C ILE A 251 -0.10 32.20 -1.09
N THR A 252 -0.61 30.98 -1.17
CA THR A 252 -1.99 30.71 -1.60
C THR A 252 -2.52 29.44 -0.96
N THR A 253 -3.84 29.42 -0.73
CA THR A 253 -4.58 28.23 -0.29
C THR A 253 -5.40 27.61 -1.41
N ALA A 254 -5.41 28.22 -2.61
CA ALA A 254 -6.20 27.73 -3.75
C ALA A 254 -5.57 26.51 -4.43
N ILE A 255 -4.24 26.42 -4.41
CA ILE A 255 -3.49 25.32 -5.02
C ILE A 255 -2.93 24.42 -3.91
N PRO A 256 -3.14 23.09 -3.98
CA PRO A 256 -2.56 22.16 -3.02
C PRO A 256 -1.03 22.26 -2.99
N SER A 257 -0.46 22.59 -1.82
CA SER A 257 0.99 22.78 -1.67
C SER A 257 1.79 21.50 -1.93
N THR A 258 1.18 20.32 -1.75
CA THR A 258 1.77 19.02 -2.10
C THR A 258 1.99 18.85 -3.61
N LEU A 259 1.06 19.34 -4.44
CA LEU A 259 1.22 19.32 -5.90
C LEU A 259 2.35 20.26 -6.33
N VAL A 260 2.42 21.44 -5.73
CA VAL A 260 3.49 22.41 -6.02
C VAL A 260 4.85 21.84 -5.64
N ALA A 261 4.96 21.22 -4.46
CA ALA A 261 6.19 20.55 -4.05
C ALA A 261 6.60 19.47 -5.06
N LEU A 262 5.66 18.61 -5.48
CA LEU A 262 5.91 17.58 -6.48
C LEU A 262 6.42 18.17 -7.80
N LEU A 263 5.71 19.14 -8.39
CA LEU A 263 6.08 19.72 -9.69
C LEU A 263 7.40 20.49 -9.63
N VAL A 264 7.61 21.30 -8.61
CA VAL A 264 8.82 22.13 -8.47
C VAL A 264 10.04 21.25 -8.22
N VAL A 265 9.98 20.34 -7.25
CA VAL A 265 11.13 19.50 -6.89
C VAL A 265 11.46 18.53 -8.02
N SER A 266 10.46 17.93 -8.67
CA SER A 266 10.69 17.06 -9.84
C SER A 266 11.25 17.86 -11.03
N GLY A 267 10.72 19.06 -11.29
CA GLY A 267 11.21 19.92 -12.37
C GLY A 267 12.65 20.37 -12.16
N VAL A 268 13.03 20.71 -10.93
CA VAL A 268 14.43 21.01 -10.57
C VAL A 268 15.30 19.77 -10.73
N ALA A 269 14.87 18.62 -10.21
CA ALA A 269 15.67 17.41 -10.29
C ALA A 269 15.93 16.96 -11.73
N ILE A 270 14.92 17.02 -12.60
CA ILE A 270 15.04 16.72 -14.03
C ILE A 270 15.86 17.78 -14.75
N GLY A 271 15.59 19.07 -14.52
CA GLY A 271 16.24 20.18 -15.23
C GLY A 271 17.73 20.29 -14.95
N PHE A 272 18.19 19.89 -13.76
CA PHE A 272 19.60 19.86 -13.38
C PHE A 272 20.25 18.48 -13.54
N GLY A 273 19.51 17.46 -13.99
CA GLY A 273 20.04 16.10 -14.16
C GLY A 273 20.59 15.50 -12.86
N LEU A 274 19.92 15.74 -11.74
CA LEU A 274 20.37 15.28 -10.43
C LEU A 274 20.37 13.73 -10.37
N ASN A 275 21.36 13.15 -9.71
CA ASN A 275 21.45 11.69 -9.55
C ASN A 275 20.65 11.23 -8.31
N TYR A 276 19.32 11.21 -8.45
CA TYR A 276 18.38 10.74 -7.43
C TYR A 276 17.71 9.44 -7.86
N ARG A 277 17.05 8.74 -6.94
CA ARG A 277 16.21 7.59 -7.26
C ARG A 277 14.85 8.03 -7.83
N PRO A 278 14.57 7.85 -9.14
CA PRO A 278 13.27 8.18 -9.70
C PRO A 278 12.20 7.17 -9.25
N ILE A 279 10.94 7.58 -9.32
CA ILE A 279 9.82 6.64 -9.29
C ILE A 279 9.86 5.75 -10.53
N GLU A 280 9.42 4.50 -10.37
CA GLU A 280 9.26 3.57 -11.50
C GLU A 280 8.29 4.12 -12.55
N GLU A 281 8.48 3.71 -13.80
CA GLU A 281 7.59 4.12 -14.89
C GLU A 281 6.17 3.63 -14.61
N ILE A 282 5.21 4.54 -14.74
CA ILE A 282 3.80 4.19 -14.63
C ILE A 282 3.39 3.53 -15.96
N PRO A 283 2.80 2.33 -15.94
CA PRO A 283 2.38 1.66 -17.16
C PRO A 283 1.40 2.54 -17.96
N GLY A 284 1.75 2.79 -19.22
CA GLY A 284 0.89 3.53 -20.14
C GLY A 284 -0.28 2.67 -20.64
N GLY A 285 -1.40 3.33 -20.99
CA GLY A 285 -2.58 2.68 -21.56
C GLY A 285 -3.71 2.43 -20.56
N ILE A 286 -4.74 1.71 -21.02
CA ILE A 286 -5.89 1.33 -20.20
C ILE A 286 -5.51 0.08 -19.40
N PRO A 287 -5.75 0.05 -18.07
CA PRO A 287 -5.44 -1.13 -17.26
C PRO A 287 -6.26 -2.33 -17.73
N VAL A 288 -5.57 -3.44 -17.99
CA VAL A 288 -6.19 -4.70 -18.39
C VAL A 288 -6.59 -5.47 -17.12
N PRO A 289 -7.80 -6.06 -17.07
CA PRO A 289 -8.22 -6.84 -15.92
C PRO A 289 -7.43 -8.15 -15.81
N ASN A 290 -6.89 -8.42 -14.62
CA ASN A 290 -6.19 -9.66 -14.27
C ASN A 290 -7.19 -10.79 -14.02
N LEU A 291 -7.86 -11.27 -15.06
CA LEU A 291 -8.90 -12.30 -14.96
C LEU A 291 -8.38 -13.67 -14.46
N GLU A 292 -7.07 -13.88 -14.50
CA GLU A 292 -6.42 -15.09 -13.99
C GLU A 292 -6.72 -15.35 -12.52
N ILE A 293 -6.99 -14.31 -11.72
CA ILE A 293 -7.36 -14.43 -10.31
C ILE A 293 -8.72 -15.13 -10.12
N LEU A 294 -9.59 -15.08 -11.13
CA LEU A 294 -10.90 -15.71 -11.12
C LEU A 294 -10.85 -17.12 -11.72
N THR A 295 -10.06 -17.32 -12.78
CA THR A 295 -9.99 -18.60 -13.50
C THR A 295 -9.12 -19.62 -12.77
N ASN A 296 -8.02 -19.18 -12.14
CA ASN A 296 -7.08 -20.05 -11.41
C ASN A 296 -7.35 -20.07 -9.90
N PHE A 297 -8.59 -19.78 -9.49
CA PHE A 297 -8.96 -19.74 -8.09
C PHE A 297 -8.84 -21.14 -7.45
N SER A 298 -7.92 -21.27 -6.50
CA SER A 298 -7.72 -22.48 -5.71
C SER A 298 -7.89 -22.18 -4.22
N LEU A 299 -8.79 -22.91 -3.55
CA LEU A 299 -9.04 -22.75 -2.13
C LEU A 299 -7.78 -23.03 -1.29
N GLY A 300 -6.92 -23.95 -1.75
CA GLY A 300 -5.66 -24.28 -1.07
C GLY A 300 -4.68 -23.11 -1.03
N ASN A 301 -4.63 -22.30 -2.09
CA ASN A 301 -3.73 -21.15 -2.18
C ASN A 301 -4.26 -19.94 -1.38
N VAL A 302 -5.56 -19.87 -1.15
CA VAL A 302 -6.22 -18.74 -0.47
C VAL A 302 -6.38 -19.00 1.03
N ALA A 303 -6.52 -20.25 1.45
CA ALA A 303 -6.75 -20.64 2.84
C ALA A 303 -5.75 -20.01 3.84
N PRO A 304 -4.43 -19.98 3.57
CA PRO A 304 -3.46 -19.36 4.48
C PRO A 304 -3.70 -17.86 4.70
N TYR A 305 -4.35 -17.19 3.75
CA TYR A 305 -4.50 -15.75 3.71
C TYR A 305 -5.91 -15.26 4.08
N ILE A 306 -6.81 -16.15 4.50
CA ILE A 306 -8.19 -15.77 4.89
C ILE A 306 -8.17 -14.77 6.06
N PHE A 307 -7.38 -15.04 7.10
CA PHE A 307 -7.27 -14.14 8.25
C PHE A 307 -6.66 -12.79 7.88
N THR A 308 -5.72 -12.81 6.93
CA THR A 308 -5.10 -11.61 6.37
C THR A 308 -6.11 -10.77 5.58
N ALA A 309 -6.89 -11.39 4.71
CA ALA A 309 -7.96 -10.73 3.97
C ALA A 309 -9.03 -10.16 4.93
N LEU A 310 -9.38 -10.91 5.98
CA LEU A 310 -10.29 -10.44 7.02
C LEU A 310 -9.73 -9.23 7.77
N THR A 311 -8.43 -9.24 8.09
CA THR A 311 -7.74 -8.12 8.75
C THR A 311 -7.78 -6.87 7.87
N LEU A 312 -7.45 -6.98 6.59
CA LEU A 312 -7.56 -5.89 5.62
C LEU A 312 -9.00 -5.37 5.50
N SER A 313 -9.98 -6.28 5.45
CA SER A 313 -11.40 -5.96 5.38
C SER A 313 -11.88 -5.15 6.60
N LEU A 314 -11.51 -5.60 7.81
CA LEU A 314 -11.86 -4.93 9.07
C LEU A 314 -11.15 -3.58 9.21
N LEU A 315 -9.86 -3.52 8.85
CA LEU A 315 -9.10 -2.27 8.84
C LEU A 315 -9.74 -1.25 7.90
N GLY A 316 -10.05 -1.65 6.66
CA GLY A 316 -10.71 -0.81 5.67
C GLY A 316 -12.11 -0.38 6.12
N ALA A 317 -12.85 -1.23 6.82
CA ALA A 317 -14.14 -0.90 7.42
C ALA A 317 -14.01 0.18 8.51
N ILE A 318 -13.04 0.03 9.41
CA ILE A 318 -12.79 0.98 10.49
C ILE A 318 -12.36 2.34 9.93
N ASP A 319 -11.34 2.38 9.08
CA ASP A 319 -10.83 3.62 8.46
C ASP A 319 -11.93 4.38 7.70
N SER A 320 -12.72 3.63 6.91
CA SER A 320 -13.77 4.22 6.10
C SER A 320 -14.88 4.82 6.95
N LEU A 321 -15.36 4.09 7.96
CA LEU A 321 -16.47 4.56 8.78
C LEU A 321 -16.05 5.69 9.74
N LEU A 322 -14.81 5.68 10.25
CA LEU A 322 -14.27 6.82 11.00
C LEU A 322 -14.16 8.06 10.12
N THR A 323 -13.75 7.90 8.87
CA THR A 323 -13.79 8.99 7.89
C THR A 323 -15.21 9.47 7.62
N SER A 324 -16.20 8.57 7.56
CA SER A 324 -17.61 8.95 7.42
C SER A 324 -18.12 9.78 8.59
N VAL A 325 -17.69 9.45 9.82
CA VAL A 325 -18.03 10.24 11.03
C VAL A 325 -17.42 11.65 10.95
N VAL A 326 -16.20 11.79 10.45
CA VAL A 326 -15.59 13.12 10.22
C VAL A 326 -16.39 13.90 9.17
N ALA A 327 -16.74 13.26 8.06
CA ALA A 327 -17.54 13.87 7.00
C ALA A 327 -18.90 14.35 7.52
N ASP A 328 -19.64 13.50 8.22
CA ASP A 328 -20.94 13.83 8.83
C ASP A 328 -20.87 15.01 9.80
N ASN A 329 -19.81 15.06 10.61
CA ASN A 329 -19.61 16.16 11.55
C ASN A 329 -19.36 17.50 10.85
N MET A 330 -18.72 17.50 9.68
CA MET A 330 -18.48 18.70 8.88
C MET A 330 -19.71 19.13 8.09
N THR A 331 -20.38 18.20 7.42
CA THR A 331 -21.53 18.48 6.54
C THR A 331 -22.86 18.56 7.29
N LYS A 332 -22.88 18.18 8.58
CA LYS A 332 -24.10 18.04 9.40
C LYS A 332 -25.11 17.05 8.81
N THR A 333 -24.61 16.02 8.13
CA THR A 333 -25.42 14.93 7.57
C THR A 333 -25.24 13.62 8.35
N LYS A 334 -25.87 12.55 7.86
CA LYS A 334 -25.64 11.19 8.36
C LYS A 334 -25.36 10.26 7.19
N HIS A 335 -24.32 9.45 7.32
CA HIS A 335 -24.02 8.37 6.37
C HIS A 335 -24.85 7.11 6.67
N ASN A 336 -24.85 6.17 5.70
CA ASN A 336 -25.30 4.80 5.92
C ASN A 336 -24.09 3.86 6.06
N PRO A 337 -23.75 3.39 7.28
CA PRO A 337 -22.55 2.61 7.52
C PRO A 337 -22.47 1.31 6.71
N ASN A 338 -23.58 0.58 6.60
CA ASN A 338 -23.59 -0.71 5.92
C ASN A 338 -23.42 -0.53 4.42
N LYS A 339 -24.07 0.49 3.85
CA LYS A 339 -23.91 0.87 2.44
C LYS A 339 -22.48 1.35 2.17
N GLU A 340 -21.86 2.07 3.11
CA GLU A 340 -20.46 2.46 3.01
C GLU A 340 -19.54 1.23 2.93
N LEU A 341 -19.69 0.26 3.82
CA LEU A 341 -18.90 -0.98 3.78
C LEU A 341 -19.07 -1.74 2.46
N MET A 342 -20.30 -1.84 1.96
CA MET A 342 -20.56 -2.47 0.66
C MET A 342 -19.87 -1.71 -0.48
N GLY A 343 -19.97 -0.37 -0.51
CA GLY A 343 -19.34 0.45 -1.55
C GLY A 343 -17.81 0.34 -1.53
N GLN A 344 -17.21 0.41 -0.35
CA GLN A 344 -15.75 0.23 -0.17
C GLN A 344 -15.32 -1.17 -0.60
N GLY A 345 -16.06 -2.20 -0.20
CA GLY A 345 -15.77 -3.58 -0.58
C GLY A 345 -15.89 -3.83 -2.10
N ILE A 346 -16.89 -3.24 -2.76
CA ILE A 346 -17.00 -3.28 -4.23
C ILE A 346 -15.81 -2.58 -4.87
N GLY A 347 -15.45 -1.39 -4.40
CA GLY A 347 -14.31 -0.65 -4.94
C GLY A 347 -12.97 -1.37 -4.76
N ASN A 348 -12.75 -1.99 -3.61
CA ASN A 348 -11.55 -2.79 -3.33
C ASN A 348 -11.49 -4.05 -4.19
N SER A 349 -12.61 -4.75 -4.35
CA SER A 349 -12.70 -5.93 -5.23
C SER A 349 -12.37 -5.58 -6.68
N ILE A 350 -12.92 -4.47 -7.19
CA ILE A 350 -12.65 -4.05 -8.57
C ILE A 350 -11.23 -3.53 -8.71
N ALA A 351 -10.72 -2.76 -7.75
CA ALA A 351 -9.32 -2.35 -7.73
C ALA A 351 -8.38 -3.55 -7.85
N ALA A 352 -8.61 -4.62 -7.08
CA ALA A 352 -7.81 -5.84 -7.15
C ALA A 352 -7.82 -6.49 -8.55
N ILE A 353 -8.97 -6.54 -9.23
CA ILE A 353 -9.07 -7.04 -10.60
C ILE A 353 -8.14 -6.26 -11.54
N PHE A 354 -8.01 -4.96 -11.37
CA PHE A 354 -7.15 -4.11 -12.20
C PHE A 354 -5.73 -3.92 -11.63
N GLY A 355 -5.29 -4.77 -10.70
CA GLY A 355 -3.93 -4.71 -10.13
C GLY A 355 -3.73 -3.61 -9.09
N GLY A 356 -4.81 -3.02 -8.58
CA GLY A 356 -4.78 -1.96 -7.58
C GLY A 356 -4.61 -2.49 -6.15
N ILE A 357 -3.87 -1.74 -5.33
CA ILE A 357 -3.79 -2.00 -3.87
C ILE A 357 -5.10 -1.61 -3.18
N PRO A 358 -5.49 -2.30 -2.09
CA PRO A 358 -6.70 -1.97 -1.37
C PRO A 358 -6.55 -0.65 -0.62
N GLY A 359 -7.67 -0.04 -0.32
CA GLY A 359 -7.73 1.23 0.39
C GLY A 359 -8.99 1.37 1.23
N ALA A 360 -9.20 2.60 1.71
CA ALA A 360 -10.30 2.95 2.60
C ALA A 360 -10.70 4.41 2.40
N GLY A 361 -11.61 4.90 3.25
CA GLY A 361 -11.90 6.33 3.36
C GLY A 361 -10.65 7.14 3.71
N ALA A 362 -10.34 8.14 2.89
CA ALA A 362 -9.20 9.02 3.06
C ALA A 362 -9.65 10.33 3.73
N THR A 363 -9.40 10.47 5.04
CA THR A 363 -9.89 11.60 5.84
C THR A 363 -9.42 12.96 5.30
N ILE A 364 -8.13 13.11 4.99
CA ILE A 364 -7.58 14.39 4.51
C ILE A 364 -8.22 14.78 3.16
N ARG A 365 -8.34 13.83 2.24
CA ARG A 365 -8.94 14.07 0.91
C ARG A 365 -10.42 14.41 1.03
N THR A 366 -11.12 13.75 1.95
CA THR A 366 -12.53 14.02 2.28
C THR A 366 -12.71 15.43 2.85
N VAL A 367 -11.85 15.85 3.79
CA VAL A 367 -11.87 17.21 4.35
C VAL A 367 -11.61 18.26 3.26
N VAL A 368 -10.63 18.01 2.38
CA VAL A 368 -10.33 18.91 1.25
C VAL A 368 -11.51 18.98 0.27
N ASN A 369 -12.13 17.84 -0.05
CA ASN A 369 -13.32 17.78 -0.91
C ASN A 369 -14.50 18.59 -0.34
N ILE A 370 -14.73 18.50 0.98
CA ILE A 370 -15.84 19.20 1.65
C ILE A 370 -15.61 20.72 1.72
N ASN A 371 -14.36 21.15 1.84
CA ASN A 371 -14.00 22.56 2.00
C ASN A 371 -13.84 23.33 0.67
N ALA A 372 -13.72 22.62 -0.44
CA ALA A 372 -13.66 23.18 -1.79
C ALA A 372 -15.07 23.47 -2.32
#